data_AF-A0A920KEF0-F1
#
_entry.id   AF-A0A920KEF0-F1
#
_cell.length_a   1.000
_cell.length_b   1.000
_cell.length_c   1.000
_cell.angle_alpha   90.00
_cell.angle_beta   90.00
_cell.angle_gamma   90.00
#
_symmetry.space_group_name_H-M   'P 1'
#
loop_
_entity.id
_entity.type
_entity.pdbx_description
1 polymer ?
#
loop_
_entity_poly.entity_id
_entity_poly.type
_entity_poly.pdbx_seq_one_letter_code
_entity_poly.pdbx_strand_id
1 'polypeptide(L)' 'MAERINVLKTYKIFIGGKFPRTESGRFYQLNNRSKAIANVCLSSRKDLRKQW' A
#
# COMPACT_ATOMS: atom_id res chain seq x y z
N MET A 1 -6.80 9.13 28.94
CA MET A 1 -5.99 8.24 28.08
C MET A 1 -6.79 7.98 26.80
N ALA A 2 -6.29 8.34 25.62
CA ALA A 2 -7.01 8.10 24.37
C ALA A 2 -6.87 6.62 23.95
N GLU A 3 -8.00 5.92 23.76
CA GLU A 3 -8.00 4.59 23.14
C GLU A 3 -7.40 4.68 21.74
N ARG A 4 -6.37 3.86 21.48
CA ARG A 4 -5.75 3.79 20.15
C ARG A 4 -6.66 2.99 19.24
N ILE A 5 -7.29 3.68 18.29
CA ILE A 5 -8.05 3.07 17.21
C ILE A 5 -7.09 2.23 16.36
N ASN A 6 -7.43 0.95 16.16
CA ASN A 6 -6.69 0.06 15.28
C ASN A 6 -6.92 0.45 13.82
N VAL A 7 -6.13 1.41 13.33
CA VAL A 7 -6.13 1.82 11.92
C VAL A 7 -5.09 1.00 11.16
N LEU A 8 -5.54 0.30 10.11
CA LEU A 8 -4.65 -0.45 9.22
C LEU A 8 -3.73 0.50 8.46
N LYS A 9 -2.42 0.24 8.54
CA LYS A 9 -1.42 1.02 7.79
C LYS A 9 -1.48 0.65 6.32
N THR A 10 -1.41 1.66 5.46
CA THR A 10 -1.26 1.47 4.01
C THR A 10 0.18 1.76 3.61
N TYR A 11 0.86 0.75 3.08
CA TYR A 11 2.24 0.88 2.61
C TYR A 11 2.28 1.32 1.15
N LYS A 12 3.12 2.32 0.87
CA LYS A 12 3.38 2.81 -0.48
C LYS A 12 4.43 1.94 -1.17
N ILE A 13 4.36 1.93 -2.49
CA ILE A 13 5.36 1.29 -3.34
C ILE A 13 6.59 2.19 -3.45
N PHE A 14 7.76 1.56 -3.59
CA PHE A 14 9.02 2.27 -3.80
C PHE A 14 9.50 2.02 -5.22
N ILE A 15 9.53 3.08 -6.04
CA ILE A 15 9.96 3.00 -7.45
C ILE A 15 10.88 4.18 -7.73
N GLY A 16 12.08 3.92 -8.26
CA GLY A 16 13.00 4.95 -8.73
C GLY A 16 13.40 5.99 -7.68
N GLY A 17 13.53 5.60 -6.40
CA GLY A 17 13.88 6.52 -5.30
C GLY A 17 12.71 7.31 -4.72
N LYS A 18 11.49 7.12 -5.22
CA LYS A 18 10.28 7.81 -4.76
C LYS A 18 9.29 6.83 -4.14
N PHE A 19 8.40 7.34 -3.30
CA PHE A 19 7.27 6.60 -2.72
C PHE A 19 5.93 7.02 -3.34
N PRO A 20 5.69 6.71 -4.64
CA PRO A 20 4.41 7.00 -5.26
C PRO A 20 3.29 6.13 -4.69
N ARG A 21 2.04 6.57 -4.83
CA ARG A 21 0.89 5.68 -4.79
C ARG A 21 0.67 5.10 -6.18
N THR A 22 0.22 3.85 -6.24
CA THR A 22 -0.32 3.25 -7.46
C THR A 22 -1.37 4.17 -8.09
N GLU A 23 -1.24 4.43 -9.38
CA GLU A 23 -2.17 5.22 -10.19
C GLU A 23 -3.56 4.61 -10.26
N SER A 24 -3.63 3.28 -10.25
CA SER A 24 -4.90 2.56 -10.27
C SER A 24 -5.67 2.65 -8.94
N GLY A 25 -5.09 3.20 -7.86
CA GLY A 25 -5.68 3.21 -6.52
C GLY A 25 -5.93 1.82 -5.90
N ARG A 26 -5.49 0.75 -6.56
CA ARG A 26 -5.71 -0.64 -6.12
C ARG A 26 -4.76 -1.00 -4.98
N PHE A 27 -5.28 -1.73 -4.01
CA PHE A 27 -4.52 -2.31 -2.91
C PHE A 27 -5.06 -3.70 -2.60
N TYR A 28 -4.24 -4.53 -1.96
CA TYR A 28 -4.67 -5.79 -1.38
C TYR A 28 -4.39 -5.80 0.12
N GLN A 29 -5.22 -6.51 0.86
CA GLN A 29 -5.04 -6.68 2.30
C GLN A 29 -4.01 -7.78 2.56
N LEU A 30 -2.99 -7.45 3.35
CA LEU A 30 -2.04 -8.41 3.88
C LEU A 30 -2.66 -9.06 5.12
N ASN A 31 -3.05 -10.33 4.98
CA ASN A 31 -3.61 -11.12 6.06
C ASN A 31 -2.52 -12.00 6.68
N ASN A 32 -2.41 -11.99 8.01
CA ASN A 32 -1.59 -12.93 8.76
C ASN A 32 -2.49 -13.74 9.69
N ARG A 33 -2.54 -15.07 9.50
CA ARG A 33 -3.33 -16.00 10.32
C ARG A 33 -4.73 -15.45 10.64
N SER A 34 -5.43 -15.01 9.59
CA SER A 34 -6.80 -14.48 9.64
C SER A 34 -6.99 -13.05 10.17
N LYS A 35 -5.91 -12.30 10.45
CA LYS A 35 -6.00 -10.86 10.78
C LYS A 35 -5.37 -10.02 9.67
N ALA A 36 -6.13 -9.05 9.16
CA ALA A 36 -5.58 -8.02 8.26
C ALA A 36 -4.60 -7.15 9.06
N ILE A 37 -3.35 -7.08 8.61
CA ILE A 37 -2.28 -6.30 9.26
C ILE A 37 -2.09 -4.96 8.55
N ALA A 38 -2.16 -4.95 7.22
CA ALA A 38 -1.87 -3.78 6.42
C ALA A 38 -2.49 -3.84 5.02
N ASN A 39 -2.59 -2.69 4.39
CA ASN A 39 -2.91 -2.58 2.97
C ASN A 39 -1.61 -2.38 2.18
N VAL A 40 -1.43 -3.14 1.11
CA VAL A 40 -0.28 -3.01 0.20
C VAL A 40 -0.79 -2.57 -1.16
N CYS A 41 -0.22 -1.51 -1.73
CA CYS A 41 -0.59 -1.05 -3.06
C CYS A 41 -0.29 -2.12 -4.12
N LEU A 42 -1.23 -2.34 -5.04
CA LEU A 42 -1.06 -3.24 -6.16
C LEU A 42 -0.51 -2.45 -7.35
N SER A 43 0.80 -2.54 -7.59
CA SER A 43 1.44 -1.90 -8.75
C SER A 43 0.94 -2.52 -10.06
N SER A 44 0.68 -1.67 -11.04
CA SER A 44 0.39 -2.05 -12.42
C SER A 44 1.60 -1.75 -13.32
N ARG A 45 1.60 -2.30 -14.55
CA ARG A 45 2.66 -1.99 -15.54
C ARG A 45 2.75 -0.49 -15.86
N LYS A 46 1.67 0.27 -15.67
CA LYS A 46 1.65 1.73 -15.88
C LYS A 46 2.48 2.45 -14.83
N ASP A 47 2.44 1.99 -13.57
CA ASP A 47 3.19 2.61 -12.47
C ASP A 47 4.71 2.53 -12.71
N LEU A 48 5.17 1.45 -13.33
CA LEU A 48 6.56 1.30 -13.77
C LEU A 48 6.90 2.18 -14.99
N ARG A 49 5.98 2.26 -15.97
CA ARG A 49 6.20 3.05 -17.20
C ARG A 49 6.16 4.56 -16.96
N LYS A 50 5.33 5.05 -16.04
CA LYS A 50 5.19 6.48 -15.71
C LYS A 50 6.35 7.03 -14.89
N GLN A 51 7.19 6.15 -14.33
CA GLN A 51 8.35 6.55 -13.52
C GLN A 51 9.61 6.81 -14.38
N TRP A 52 9.63 6.28 -15.61
CA TRP A 52 10.57 6.65 -16.68
C TRP A 52 10.09 7.93 -17.36
#